data_AF-A0A088DN76-F1
#
_entry.id   AF-A0A088DN76-F1
#
_cell.length_a   1.000
_cell.length_b   1.000
_cell.length_c   1.000
_cell.angle_alpha   90.00
_cell.angle_beta   90.00
_cell.angle_gamma   90.00
#
_symmetry.space_group_name_H-M   'P 1'
#
loop_
_entity.id
_entity.type
_entity.pdbx_description
1 polymer ?
#
loop_
_entity_poly.entity_id
_entity_poly.type
_entity_poly.pdbx_seq_one_letter_code
_entity_poly.pdbx_strand_id
1 'polypeptide(L)'
;MTDKTMTPEEAVSRLHSGMTLGIGGWGSRRKPMALVRALLRSEITDLTVVAYGGPDVGMLAAAGRIRKLVAPFATLDSIPLEPHFRAARQRGAFALTEVDEAMFMWGLHAAANRLPFLPVRAGLGSDVMRVNPGLKTVTSPYEDGETFVAMPALRLDAALVHVNRADRVGNGQYLGPDPYFDDLFCEAADHAYLSCERLVDSFADAVPQTLLVKRYSVTGVVETPNGAHFSSCAPDYGRDEPFQKLYATTPWPQFAERFLHGDEKTYRSAVQIWHEEQR
;
A
#
# COMPACT_ATOMS: atom_id res chain seq x y z
N MET A 1 -23.01 -4.46 16.78
CA MET A 1 -22.04 -3.83 15.86
C MET A 1 -22.24 -4.45 14.49
N THR A 2 -22.18 -3.67 13.42
CA THR A 2 -22.43 -4.16 12.05
C THR A 2 -21.25 -4.99 11.56
N ASP A 3 -21.56 -6.13 10.95
CA ASP A 3 -20.59 -6.98 10.26
C ASP A 3 -20.08 -6.27 9.00
N LYS A 4 -18.76 -6.15 8.86
CA LYS A 4 -18.08 -5.48 7.76
C LYS A 4 -17.39 -6.45 6.80
N THR A 5 -17.58 -7.76 7.00
CA THR A 5 -16.93 -8.75 6.14
C THR A 5 -17.45 -8.68 4.71
N MET A 6 -16.54 -8.83 3.76
CA MET A 6 -16.83 -8.83 2.34
C MET A 6 -15.73 -9.59 1.58
N THR A 7 -16.00 -9.89 0.31
CA THR A 7 -15.04 -10.49 -0.63
C THR A 7 -14.07 -9.43 -1.17
N PRO A 8 -12.90 -9.85 -1.72
CA PRO A 8 -12.00 -8.93 -2.42
C PRO A 8 -12.70 -8.15 -3.54
N GLU A 9 -13.56 -8.81 -4.30
CA GLU A 9 -14.32 -8.24 -5.41
C GLU A 9 -15.32 -7.18 -4.92
N GLU A 10 -16.02 -7.43 -3.81
CA GLU A 10 -16.93 -6.45 -3.21
C GLU A 10 -16.17 -5.21 -2.70
N ALA A 11 -14.99 -5.38 -2.11
CA ALA A 11 -14.15 -4.25 -1.70
C ALA A 11 -13.71 -3.40 -2.91
N VAL A 12 -13.23 -4.06 -3.97
CA VAL A 12 -12.80 -3.37 -5.21
C VAL A 12 -13.98 -2.72 -5.94
N SER A 13 -15.18 -3.31 -5.90
CA SER A 13 -16.38 -2.74 -6.54
C SER A 13 -16.81 -1.39 -5.98
N ARG A 14 -16.32 -1.02 -4.79
CA ARG A 14 -16.55 0.26 -4.14
C ARG A 14 -15.48 1.31 -4.48
N LEU A 15 -14.48 0.93 -5.27
CA LEU A 15 -13.48 1.82 -5.82
C LEU A 15 -13.93 2.28 -7.22
N HIS A 16 -13.39 3.40 -7.67
CA HIS A 16 -13.72 3.98 -8.98
C HIS A 16 -12.47 4.58 -9.62
N SER A 17 -12.48 4.65 -10.95
CA SER A 17 -11.40 5.32 -11.70
C SER A 17 -11.27 6.79 -11.26
N GLY A 18 -10.03 7.29 -11.25
CA GLY A 18 -9.73 8.67 -10.84
C GLY A 18 -9.41 8.86 -9.36
N MET A 19 -9.72 7.87 -8.51
CA MET A 19 -9.49 7.93 -7.06
C MET A 19 -8.02 8.08 -6.67
N THR A 20 -7.81 8.71 -5.51
CA THR A 20 -6.58 8.65 -4.73
C THR A 20 -6.61 7.44 -3.81
N LEU A 21 -5.83 6.42 -4.17
CA LEU A 21 -5.77 5.14 -3.51
C LEU A 21 -4.48 5.00 -2.68
N GLY A 22 -4.64 4.92 -1.36
CA GLY A 22 -3.55 4.54 -0.47
C GLY A 22 -3.34 3.03 -0.44
N ILE A 23 -2.10 2.59 -0.48
CA ILE A 23 -1.75 1.17 -0.35
C ILE A 23 -0.72 1.03 0.78
N GLY A 24 -1.14 0.35 1.86
CA GLY A 24 -0.33 0.09 3.03
C GLY A 24 0.81 -0.89 2.80
N GLY A 25 1.37 -1.40 3.89
CA GLY A 25 2.63 -2.13 3.89
C GLY A 25 3.81 -1.26 3.46
N TRP A 26 4.95 -1.89 3.21
CA TRP A 26 6.20 -1.20 2.94
C TRP A 26 7.09 -1.98 1.99
N GLY A 27 7.44 -1.43 0.83
CA GLY A 27 8.30 -2.16 -0.11
C GLY A 27 7.69 -3.52 -0.44
N SER A 28 8.44 -4.60 -0.23
CA SER A 28 7.93 -5.97 -0.38
C SER A 28 7.61 -6.61 0.97
N ARG A 29 6.88 -5.87 1.82
CA ARG A 29 6.49 -6.30 3.17
C ARG A 29 5.03 -5.97 3.43
N ARG A 30 4.25 -7.00 3.75
CA ARG A 30 2.83 -7.00 4.12
C ARG A 30 1.96 -6.15 3.18
N LYS A 31 2.25 -6.19 1.88
CA LYS A 31 1.43 -5.51 0.87
C LYS A 31 0.09 -6.22 0.74
N PRO A 32 -1.05 -5.53 0.56
CA PRO A 32 -2.36 -6.16 0.36
C PRO A 32 -2.51 -6.72 -1.06
N MET A 33 -1.62 -7.65 -1.44
CA MET A 33 -1.46 -8.08 -2.83
C MET A 33 -2.68 -8.79 -3.40
N ALA A 34 -3.47 -9.51 -2.58
CA ALA A 34 -4.74 -10.09 -3.01
C ALA A 34 -5.76 -9.02 -3.43
N LEU A 35 -5.82 -7.88 -2.72
CA LEU A 35 -6.67 -6.75 -3.10
C LEU A 35 -6.10 -6.03 -4.33
N VAL A 36 -4.78 -5.91 -4.46
CA VAL A 36 -4.14 -5.36 -5.68
C VAL A 36 -4.46 -6.24 -6.90
N ARG A 37 -4.39 -7.57 -6.76
CA ARG A 37 -4.78 -8.51 -7.83
C ARG A 37 -6.27 -8.39 -8.16
N ALA A 38 -7.13 -8.25 -7.15
CA ALA A 38 -8.56 -7.99 -7.37
C ALA A 38 -8.79 -6.68 -8.14
N LEU A 39 -8.06 -5.62 -7.81
CA LEU A 39 -8.10 -4.34 -8.53
C LEU A 39 -7.65 -4.51 -9.99
N LEU A 40 -6.60 -5.29 -10.25
CA LEU A 40 -6.09 -5.53 -11.62
C LEU A 40 -7.08 -6.29 -12.52
N ARG A 41 -8.00 -7.07 -11.92
CA ARG A 41 -9.10 -7.75 -12.63
C ARG A 41 -10.26 -6.83 -12.99
N SER A 42 -10.33 -5.65 -12.38
CA SER A 42 -11.35 -4.65 -12.69
C SER A 42 -10.92 -3.75 -13.85
N GLU A 43 -11.86 -2.94 -14.35
CA GLU A 43 -11.58 -1.91 -15.35
C GLU A 43 -11.10 -0.58 -14.73
N ILE A 44 -10.91 -0.53 -13.41
CA ILE A 44 -10.52 0.69 -12.70
C ILE A 44 -9.13 1.14 -13.18
N THR A 45 -9.00 2.43 -13.44
CA THR A 45 -7.77 3.05 -13.94
C THR A 45 -7.68 4.51 -13.48
N ASP A 46 -6.74 5.27 -14.04
CA ASP A 46 -6.59 6.70 -13.78
C ASP A 46 -6.34 7.02 -12.28
N LEU A 47 -5.69 6.10 -11.57
CA LEU A 47 -5.52 6.20 -10.12
C LEU A 47 -4.38 7.16 -9.75
N THR A 48 -4.58 7.91 -8.67
CA THR A 48 -3.47 8.48 -7.91
C THR A 48 -3.09 7.50 -6.81
N VAL A 49 -1.97 6.82 -6.95
CA VAL A 49 -1.50 5.86 -5.94
C VAL A 49 -0.63 6.57 -4.92
N VAL A 50 -0.86 6.32 -3.63
CA VAL A 50 -0.07 6.82 -2.51
C VAL A 50 0.48 5.61 -1.76
N ALA A 51 1.79 5.35 -1.83
CA ALA A 51 2.35 4.13 -1.26
C ALA A 51 3.85 4.23 -0.92
N TYR A 52 4.26 3.53 0.14
CA TYR A 52 5.65 3.07 0.29
C TYR A 52 5.88 1.91 -0.70
N GLY A 53 6.30 2.25 -1.92
CA GLY A 53 6.11 1.39 -3.08
C GLY A 53 6.91 0.08 -3.08
N GLY A 54 6.27 -1.00 -3.55
CA GLY A 54 6.90 -2.25 -3.92
C GLY A 54 6.16 -2.95 -5.06
N PRO A 55 5.88 -4.26 -4.99
CA PRO A 55 5.26 -5.00 -6.09
C PRO A 55 3.83 -4.51 -6.40
N ASP A 56 3.14 -3.92 -5.42
CA ASP A 56 1.86 -3.24 -5.60
C ASP A 56 1.94 -2.12 -6.66
N VAL A 57 2.89 -1.20 -6.49
CA VAL A 57 3.14 -0.10 -7.43
C VAL A 57 3.61 -0.65 -8.77
N GLY A 58 4.50 -1.64 -8.75
CA GLY A 58 5.01 -2.28 -9.96
C GLY A 58 3.93 -2.86 -10.85
N MET A 59 3.05 -3.70 -10.29
CA MET A 59 1.96 -4.33 -11.04
C MET A 59 0.97 -3.29 -11.59
N LEU A 60 0.58 -2.30 -10.78
CA LEU A 60 -0.33 -1.24 -11.22
C LEU A 60 0.30 -0.36 -12.31
N ALA A 61 1.60 -0.08 -12.23
CA ALA A 61 2.34 0.63 -13.26
C ALA A 61 2.46 -0.17 -14.57
N ALA A 62 2.70 -1.48 -14.47
CA ALA A 62 2.80 -2.37 -15.62
C ALA A 62 1.47 -2.50 -16.37
N ALA A 63 0.37 -2.57 -15.62
CA ALA A 63 -1.00 -2.64 -16.13
C ALA A 63 -1.58 -1.28 -16.56
N GLY A 64 -0.82 -0.17 -16.45
CA GLY A 64 -1.27 1.15 -16.87
C GLY A 64 -2.42 1.72 -16.02
N ARG A 65 -2.54 1.32 -14.74
CA ARG A 65 -3.62 1.77 -13.84
C ARG A 65 -3.34 3.11 -13.16
N ILE A 66 -2.09 3.57 -13.20
CA ILE A 66 -1.60 4.76 -12.47
C ILE A 66 -1.60 5.99 -13.38
N ARG A 67 -2.32 7.04 -13.00
CA ARG A 67 -2.16 8.41 -13.53
C ARG A 67 -1.02 9.14 -12.83
N LYS A 68 -0.97 9.02 -11.50
CA LYS A 68 0.00 9.68 -10.64
C LYS A 68 0.44 8.76 -9.51
N LEU A 69 1.73 8.75 -9.17
CA LEU A 69 2.25 8.12 -7.97
C LEU A 69 2.77 9.18 -7.01
N VAL A 70 2.41 9.07 -5.74
CA VAL A 70 3.05 9.76 -4.62
C VAL A 70 3.77 8.69 -3.80
N ALA A 71 5.09 8.76 -3.72
CA ALA A 71 5.89 7.75 -3.04
C ALA A 71 7.26 8.29 -2.65
N PRO A 72 7.88 7.80 -1.56
CA PRO A 72 9.26 8.10 -1.24
C PRO A 72 10.26 7.18 -1.92
N PHE A 73 9.84 5.97 -2.27
CA PHE A 73 10.62 4.99 -3.01
C PHE A 73 9.70 3.96 -3.67
N ALA A 74 10.26 3.13 -4.54
CA ALA A 74 9.66 1.89 -5.01
C ALA A 74 10.71 0.78 -5.07
N THR A 75 10.62 -0.20 -4.17
CA THR A 75 11.62 -1.26 -3.99
C THR A 75 10.99 -2.61 -3.79
N LEU A 76 11.70 -3.66 -4.21
CA LEU A 76 11.41 -5.03 -3.85
C LEU A 76 12.37 -5.50 -2.76
N ASP A 77 12.87 -4.64 -1.87
CA ASP A 77 13.87 -4.86 -0.81
C ASP A 77 15.13 -5.67 -1.22
N SER A 78 15.02 -6.99 -1.46
CA SER A 78 16.13 -7.82 -1.97
C SER A 78 16.49 -7.49 -3.42
N ILE A 79 15.57 -6.87 -4.17
CA ILE A 79 15.85 -6.27 -5.49
C ILE A 79 15.68 -4.75 -5.32
N PRO A 80 16.77 -3.96 -5.42
CA PRO A 80 16.77 -2.55 -4.98
C PRO A 80 15.70 -1.66 -5.62
N LEU A 81 15.43 -1.86 -6.92
CA LEU A 81 14.51 -1.04 -7.69
C LEU A 81 13.45 -1.91 -8.35
N GLU A 82 12.19 -1.57 -8.13
CA GLU A 82 11.06 -2.28 -8.72
C GLU A 82 11.08 -2.12 -10.27
N PRO A 83 11.18 -3.23 -11.04
CA PRO A 83 11.50 -3.17 -12.47
C PRO A 83 10.38 -2.61 -13.35
N HIS A 84 9.11 -2.83 -12.98
CA HIS A 84 7.98 -2.38 -13.77
C HIS A 84 7.68 -0.87 -13.57
N PHE A 85 7.79 -0.39 -12.34
CA PHE A 85 7.86 1.00 -11.95
C PHE A 85 8.99 1.70 -12.71
N ARG A 86 10.22 1.16 -12.67
CA ARG A 86 11.36 1.72 -13.42
C ARG A 86 11.05 1.85 -14.90
N ALA A 87 10.58 0.78 -15.54
CA ALA A 87 10.25 0.77 -16.95
C ALA A 87 9.12 1.79 -17.28
N ALA A 88 8.14 1.93 -16.40
CA ALA A 88 7.04 2.89 -16.57
C ALA A 88 7.48 4.35 -16.40
N ARG A 89 8.37 4.62 -15.44
CA ARG A 89 8.96 5.96 -15.24
C ARG A 89 9.84 6.37 -16.40
N GLN A 90 10.69 5.46 -16.90
CA GLN A 90 11.58 5.73 -18.03
C GLN A 90 10.84 6.08 -19.33
N ARG A 91 9.63 5.54 -19.53
CA ARG A 91 8.76 5.87 -20.68
C ARG A 91 7.77 7.02 -20.41
N GLY A 92 7.83 7.65 -19.24
CA GLY A 92 6.93 8.75 -18.89
C GLY A 92 5.46 8.36 -18.73
N ALA A 93 5.15 7.13 -18.33
CA ALA A 93 3.79 6.60 -18.33
C ALA A 93 2.84 7.27 -17.31
N PHE A 94 3.38 7.87 -16.25
CA PHE A 94 2.60 8.54 -15.20
C PHE A 94 3.41 9.62 -14.50
N ALA A 95 2.71 10.55 -13.85
CA ALA A 95 3.31 11.62 -13.06
C ALA A 95 3.83 11.09 -11.70
N LEU A 96 5.00 11.57 -11.25
CA LEU A 96 5.57 11.20 -9.95
C LEU A 96 5.67 12.43 -9.05
N THR A 97 5.15 12.33 -7.84
CA THR A 97 5.45 13.22 -6.71
C THR A 97 6.33 12.41 -5.77
N GLU A 98 7.64 12.57 -5.94
CA GLU A 98 8.64 11.93 -5.09
C GLU A 98 8.92 12.82 -3.89
N VAL A 99 8.74 12.30 -2.68
CA VAL A 99 8.98 13.05 -1.43
C VAL A 99 9.88 12.25 -0.52
N ASP A 100 10.50 12.89 0.47
CA ASP A 100 11.22 12.13 1.49
C ASP A 100 10.25 11.24 2.30
N GLU A 101 10.77 10.16 2.86
CA GLU A 101 10.02 9.20 3.68
C GLU A 101 9.35 9.83 4.90
N ALA A 102 10.04 10.72 5.60
CA ALA A 102 9.48 11.46 6.73
C ALA A 102 8.41 12.45 6.24
N MET A 103 8.59 13.08 5.08
CA MET A 103 7.54 13.91 4.49
C MET A 103 6.29 13.07 4.18
N PHE A 104 6.45 11.88 3.60
CA PHE A 104 5.33 10.99 3.34
C PHE A 104 4.56 10.62 4.62
N MET A 105 5.28 10.20 5.67
CA MET A 105 4.72 9.89 6.98
C MET A 105 3.95 11.09 7.57
N TRP A 106 4.55 12.28 7.56
CA TRP A 106 3.91 13.49 8.09
C TRP A 106 2.72 13.95 7.25
N GLY A 107 2.74 13.70 5.94
CA GLY A 107 1.59 13.92 5.06
C GLY A 107 0.40 13.03 5.42
N LEU A 108 0.64 11.76 5.74
CA LEU A 108 -0.40 10.86 6.26
C LEU A 108 -0.90 11.31 7.65
N HIS A 109 0.00 11.68 8.57
CA HIS A 109 -0.40 12.23 9.86
C HIS A 109 -1.25 13.50 9.73
N ALA A 110 -0.90 14.40 8.83
CA ALA A 110 -1.69 15.61 8.57
C ALA A 110 -3.11 15.23 8.10
N ALA A 111 -3.24 14.25 7.20
CA ALA A 111 -4.53 13.76 6.73
C ALA A 111 -5.36 13.10 7.85
N ALA A 112 -4.77 12.16 8.59
CA ALA A 112 -5.42 11.47 9.72
C ALA A 112 -5.91 12.45 10.80
N ASN A 113 -5.17 13.53 11.06
CA ASN A 113 -5.54 14.56 12.02
C ASN A 113 -6.43 15.67 11.43
N ARG A 114 -6.81 15.57 10.15
CA ARG A 114 -7.62 16.55 9.41
C ARG A 114 -6.98 17.94 9.37
N LEU A 115 -5.65 18.00 9.40
CA LEU A 115 -4.87 19.22 9.22
C LEU A 115 -4.57 19.43 7.73
N PRO A 116 -4.36 20.68 7.28
CA PRO A 116 -4.02 20.94 5.88
C PRO A 116 -2.57 20.56 5.54
N PHE A 117 -1.65 20.66 6.51
CA PHE A 117 -0.25 20.32 6.38
C PHE A 117 0.37 20.09 7.77
N LEU A 118 1.58 19.50 7.81
CA LEU A 118 2.45 19.50 8.99
C LEU A 118 3.86 20.01 8.62
N PRO A 119 4.53 20.78 9.50
CA PRO A 119 5.89 21.23 9.27
C PRO A 119 6.88 20.06 9.34
N VAL A 120 7.77 19.93 8.37
CA VAL A 120 8.81 18.89 8.31
C VAL A 120 10.14 19.46 7.81
N ARG A 121 11.25 19.04 8.43
CA ARG A 121 12.60 19.48 8.03
C ARG A 121 13.06 18.83 6.73
N ALA A 122 12.73 17.56 6.55
CA ALA A 122 13.06 16.80 5.37
C ALA A 122 12.51 17.48 4.10
N GLY A 123 13.27 17.35 3.00
CA GLY A 123 13.01 18.03 1.74
C GLY A 123 13.85 19.31 1.56
N LEU A 124 14.05 20.11 2.60
CA LEU A 124 14.92 21.31 2.51
C LEU A 124 16.37 20.93 2.20
N GLY A 125 17.01 21.68 1.31
CA GLY A 125 18.39 21.43 0.88
C GLY A 125 18.55 20.23 -0.08
N SER A 126 17.47 19.52 -0.40
CA SER A 126 17.44 18.46 -1.40
C SER A 126 16.73 18.91 -2.68
N ASP A 127 16.76 18.05 -3.70
CA ASP A 127 16.02 18.26 -4.94
C ASP A 127 14.49 18.06 -4.82
N VAL A 128 13.98 17.55 -3.69
CA VAL A 128 12.54 17.31 -3.48
C VAL A 128 11.71 18.58 -3.72
N MET A 129 12.19 19.73 -3.27
CA MET A 129 11.51 21.01 -3.47
C MET A 129 11.53 21.46 -4.95
N ARG A 130 12.61 21.14 -5.67
CA ARG A 130 12.77 21.46 -7.09
C ARG A 130 11.85 20.60 -7.96
N VAL A 131 11.76 19.31 -7.68
CA VAL A 131 10.96 18.37 -8.48
C VAL A 131 9.47 18.39 -8.13
N ASN A 132 9.10 19.00 -6.99
CA ASN A 132 7.71 19.22 -6.59
C ASN A 132 7.42 20.72 -6.35
N PRO A 133 7.28 21.54 -7.42
CA PRO A 133 7.11 22.99 -7.30
C PRO A 133 5.82 23.44 -6.57
N GLY A 134 4.89 22.50 -6.34
CA GLY A 134 3.69 22.73 -5.54
C GLY A 134 3.96 22.79 -4.03
N LEU A 135 5.07 22.22 -3.55
CA LEU A 135 5.43 22.28 -2.12
C LEU A 135 5.75 23.71 -1.70
N LYS A 136 5.32 24.07 -0.50
CA LYS A 136 5.53 25.39 0.11
C LYS A 136 6.25 25.22 1.44
N THR A 137 6.72 26.34 1.99
CA THR A 137 7.35 26.40 3.31
C THR A 137 6.46 27.12 4.32
N VAL A 138 6.75 26.91 5.60
CA VAL A 138 6.14 27.60 6.73
C VAL A 138 7.23 28.02 7.70
N THR A 139 7.13 29.23 8.25
CA THR A 139 8.10 29.76 9.22
C THR A 139 7.50 29.74 10.61
N SER A 140 8.30 29.32 11.60
CA SER A 140 7.95 29.31 13.01
C SER A 140 7.53 30.71 13.47
N PRO A 141 6.41 30.86 14.21
CA PRO A 141 6.03 32.13 14.82
C PRO A 141 6.78 32.41 16.14
N TYR A 142 7.68 31.54 16.59
CA TYR A 142 8.46 31.67 17.82
C TYR A 142 9.86 32.27 17.55
N GLU A 143 10.62 32.54 18.61
CA GLU A 143 11.93 33.22 18.54
C GLU A 143 12.96 32.52 17.64
N ASP A 144 12.84 31.20 17.43
CA ASP A 144 13.74 30.44 16.56
C ASP A 144 13.67 30.85 15.08
N GLY A 145 12.51 31.35 14.62
CA GLY A 145 12.28 31.77 13.23
C GLY A 145 12.57 30.68 12.18
N GLU A 146 12.60 29.40 12.56
CA GLU A 146 12.97 28.31 11.66
C GLU A 146 11.94 28.14 10.55
N THR A 147 12.42 27.85 9.34
CA THR A 147 11.56 27.58 8.17
C THR A 147 11.60 26.09 7.85
N PHE A 148 10.41 25.50 7.69
CA PHE A 148 10.18 24.08 7.39
C PHE A 148 9.44 23.92 6.07
N VAL A 149 9.46 22.72 5.48
CA VAL A 149 8.49 22.35 4.44
C VAL A 149 7.12 22.23 5.09
N ALA A 150 6.11 22.84 4.48
CA ALA A 150 4.71 22.62 4.82
C ALA A 150 4.20 21.42 4.02
N MET A 151 4.42 20.20 4.52
CA MET A 151 4.04 18.99 3.80
C MET A 151 2.52 18.84 3.79
N PRO A 152 1.85 18.89 2.62
CA PRO A 152 0.40 18.83 2.54
C PRO A 152 -0.13 17.46 3.00
N ALA A 153 -1.35 17.47 3.52
CA ALA A 153 -2.06 16.25 3.87
C ALA A 153 -2.24 15.32 2.66
N LEU A 154 -1.85 14.06 2.83
CA LEU A 154 -2.08 12.98 1.86
C LEU A 154 -3.46 12.37 2.10
N ARG A 155 -4.52 13.11 1.78
CA ARG A 155 -5.90 12.62 1.86
C ARG A 155 -6.17 11.57 0.79
N LEU A 156 -6.90 10.52 1.17
CA LEU A 156 -7.15 9.36 0.32
C LEU A 156 -8.67 9.17 0.15
N ASP A 157 -9.11 8.83 -1.06
CA ASP A 157 -10.50 8.42 -1.26
C ASP A 157 -10.71 7.00 -0.71
N ALA A 158 -9.69 6.15 -0.84
CA ALA A 158 -9.70 4.81 -0.27
C ALA A 158 -8.31 4.35 0.16
N ALA A 159 -8.26 3.40 1.09
CA ALA A 159 -7.05 2.71 1.51
C ALA A 159 -7.20 1.20 1.46
N LEU A 160 -6.18 0.50 0.95
CA LEU A 160 -6.04 -0.95 1.01
C LEU A 160 -4.90 -1.28 1.96
N VAL A 161 -5.16 -2.10 2.98
CA VAL A 161 -4.14 -2.52 3.96
C VAL A 161 -4.25 -4.01 4.26
N HIS A 162 -3.19 -4.61 4.78
CA HIS A 162 -3.17 -6.02 5.15
C HIS A 162 -2.59 -6.23 6.55
N VAL A 163 -3.25 -7.05 7.37
CA VAL A 163 -2.81 -7.38 8.73
C VAL A 163 -2.89 -8.88 9.01
N ASN A 164 -2.24 -9.34 10.07
CA ASN A 164 -2.22 -10.76 10.39
C ASN A 164 -3.59 -11.24 10.89
N ARG A 165 -4.26 -10.50 11.77
CA ARG A 165 -5.58 -10.88 12.30
C ARG A 165 -6.54 -9.70 12.23
N ALA A 166 -7.81 -9.96 11.96
CA ALA A 166 -8.86 -8.96 12.08
C ALA A 166 -10.13 -9.56 12.68
N ASP A 167 -11.00 -8.74 13.26
CA ASP A 167 -12.37 -9.16 13.59
C ASP A 167 -13.37 -8.68 12.52
N ARG A 168 -14.60 -9.19 12.60
CA ARG A 168 -15.67 -8.86 11.65
C ARG A 168 -16.13 -7.40 11.71
N VAL A 169 -15.72 -6.63 12.72
CA VAL A 169 -16.13 -5.23 12.91
C VAL A 169 -15.04 -4.22 12.52
N GLY A 170 -13.83 -4.71 12.17
CA GLY A 170 -12.74 -3.93 11.61
C GLY A 170 -11.63 -3.55 12.59
N ASN A 171 -11.49 -4.23 13.73
CA ASN A 171 -10.24 -4.14 14.49
C ASN A 171 -9.20 -5.06 13.84
N GLY A 172 -7.97 -4.56 13.68
CA GLY A 172 -6.87 -5.26 13.03
C GLY A 172 -5.63 -5.35 13.92
N GLN A 173 -4.96 -6.49 13.87
CA GLN A 173 -3.76 -6.80 14.63
C GLN A 173 -2.61 -7.19 13.71
N TYR A 174 -1.45 -6.53 13.88
CA TYR A 174 -0.20 -7.00 13.29
C TYR A 174 0.55 -7.89 14.27
N LEU A 175 1.28 -8.89 13.78
CA LEU A 175 2.07 -9.80 14.60
C LEU A 175 3.58 -9.72 14.30
N GLY A 176 3.93 -9.05 13.19
CA GLY A 176 5.30 -8.85 12.77
C GLY A 176 6.06 -7.84 13.64
N PRO A 177 7.35 -7.65 13.38
CA PRO A 177 8.19 -6.73 14.15
C PRO A 177 7.84 -5.25 13.93
N ASP A 178 7.08 -4.93 12.88
CA ASP A 178 6.83 -3.56 12.43
C ASP A 178 5.34 -3.36 12.08
N PRO A 179 4.67 -2.33 12.65
CA PRO A 179 3.32 -1.95 12.26
C PRO A 179 3.25 -1.29 10.88
N TYR A 180 4.37 -0.81 10.34
CA TYR A 180 4.42 0.11 9.22
C TYR A 180 3.56 1.35 9.50
N PHE A 181 2.75 1.79 8.54
CA PHE A 181 1.90 2.97 8.63
C PHE A 181 0.44 2.64 8.30
N ASP A 182 0.04 1.38 8.48
CA ASP A 182 -1.25 0.86 8.01
C ASP A 182 -2.45 1.53 8.71
N ASP A 183 -2.32 1.88 9.99
CA ASP A 183 -3.27 2.70 10.73
C ASP A 183 -3.44 4.08 10.09
N LEU A 184 -2.33 4.76 9.78
CA LEU A 184 -2.37 6.09 9.17
C LEU A 184 -3.00 6.05 7.77
N PHE A 185 -2.76 5.01 6.98
CA PHE A 185 -3.47 4.82 5.71
C PHE A 185 -4.98 4.70 5.92
N CYS A 186 -5.42 3.94 6.92
CA CYS A 186 -6.85 3.80 7.22
C CYS A 186 -7.46 5.12 7.69
N GLU A 187 -6.76 5.87 8.53
CA GLU A 187 -7.25 7.13 9.10
C GLU A 187 -7.20 8.31 8.13
N ALA A 188 -6.29 8.27 7.15
CA ALA A 188 -6.19 9.28 6.10
C ALA A 188 -7.21 9.09 4.96
N ALA A 189 -7.97 7.98 4.97
CA ALA A 189 -8.90 7.62 3.91
C ALA A 189 -10.37 7.82 4.27
N ASP A 190 -11.18 8.22 3.29
CA ASP A 190 -12.64 8.23 3.43
C ASP A 190 -13.19 6.79 3.58
N HIS A 191 -12.58 5.82 2.88
CA HIS A 191 -12.94 4.40 2.96
C HIS A 191 -11.73 3.46 3.06
N ALA A 192 -11.51 2.82 4.21
CA ALA A 192 -10.44 1.81 4.35
C ALA A 192 -10.96 0.36 4.25
N TYR A 193 -10.24 -0.47 3.48
CA TYR A 193 -10.48 -1.89 3.31
C TYR A 193 -9.31 -2.68 3.89
N LEU A 194 -9.59 -3.39 4.99
CA LEU A 194 -8.64 -4.16 5.76
C LEU A 194 -8.69 -5.63 5.32
N SER A 195 -7.68 -6.08 4.59
CA SER A 195 -7.49 -7.52 4.37
C SER A 195 -6.73 -8.16 5.54
N CYS A 196 -6.99 -9.44 5.81
CA CYS A 196 -6.25 -10.17 6.85
C CYS A 196 -5.97 -11.62 6.49
N GLU A 197 -4.97 -12.21 7.15
CA GLU A 197 -4.70 -13.66 7.04
C GLU A 197 -5.79 -14.51 7.67
N ARG A 198 -6.39 -14.02 8.77
CA ARG A 198 -7.42 -14.74 9.51
C ARG A 198 -8.37 -13.81 10.25
N LEU A 199 -9.66 -14.10 10.16
CA LEU A 199 -10.67 -13.54 11.04
C LEU A 199 -10.65 -14.22 12.42
N VAL A 200 -10.72 -13.41 13.47
CA VAL A 200 -10.80 -13.89 14.86
C VAL A 200 -12.04 -13.34 15.55
N ASP A 201 -12.60 -14.13 16.46
CA ASP A 201 -13.80 -13.73 17.22
C ASP A 201 -13.46 -12.77 18.37
N SER A 202 -12.22 -12.79 18.86
CA SER A 202 -11.78 -12.01 20.01
C SER A 202 -10.27 -11.74 19.98
N PHE A 203 -9.88 -10.63 20.60
CA PHE A 203 -8.50 -10.22 20.84
C PHE A 203 -8.13 -10.25 22.34
N ALA A 204 -8.84 -11.05 23.15
CA ALA A 204 -8.63 -11.10 24.60
C ALA A 204 -7.18 -11.39 25.00
N ASP A 205 -6.48 -12.25 24.25
CA ASP A 205 -5.09 -12.64 24.51
C ASP A 205 -4.07 -11.82 23.69
N ALA A 206 -4.53 -10.81 22.94
CA ALA A 206 -3.67 -9.97 22.12
C ALA A 206 -2.90 -8.97 22.98
N VAL A 207 -1.63 -8.74 22.64
CA VAL A 207 -0.86 -7.61 23.18
C VAL A 207 -1.52 -6.30 22.70
N PRO A 208 -2.02 -5.41 23.56
CA PRO A 208 -2.85 -4.27 23.13
C PRO A 208 -2.20 -3.35 22.10
N GLN A 209 -0.87 -3.17 22.17
CA GLN A 209 -0.08 -2.36 21.24
C GLN A 209 -0.11 -2.92 19.82
N THR A 210 -0.35 -4.22 19.66
CA THR A 210 -0.42 -4.89 18.35
C THR A 210 -1.76 -4.67 17.64
N LEU A 211 -2.79 -4.22 18.37
CA LEU A 211 -4.10 -3.84 17.81
C LEU A 211 -4.00 -2.47 17.14
N LEU A 212 -3.28 -2.42 16.03
CA LEU A 212 -2.93 -1.19 15.33
C LEU A 212 -4.16 -0.51 14.70
N VAL A 213 -4.92 -1.24 13.89
CA VAL A 213 -6.07 -0.70 13.15
C VAL A 213 -7.34 -0.81 13.99
N LYS A 214 -8.12 0.27 14.05
CA LYS A 214 -9.33 0.35 14.87
C LYS A 214 -10.59 0.35 14.03
N ARG A 215 -11.66 -0.26 14.53
CA ARG A 215 -12.95 -0.36 13.83
C ARG A 215 -13.54 0.97 13.32
N TYR A 216 -13.15 2.12 13.85
CA TYR A 216 -13.72 3.40 13.41
C TYR A 216 -13.19 3.84 12.04
N SER A 217 -11.96 3.45 11.66
CA SER A 217 -11.34 3.81 10.39
C SER A 217 -11.58 2.78 9.28
N VAL A 218 -12.17 1.63 9.61
CA VAL A 218 -12.39 0.52 8.66
C VAL A 218 -13.80 0.50 8.10
N THR A 219 -13.93 0.48 6.78
CA THR A 219 -15.19 0.34 6.03
C THR A 219 -15.52 -1.11 5.71
N GLY A 220 -14.51 -1.92 5.36
CA GLY A 220 -14.69 -3.33 5.00
C GLY A 220 -13.54 -4.22 5.48
N VAL A 221 -13.84 -5.49 5.77
CA VAL A 221 -12.86 -6.50 6.20
C VAL A 221 -12.89 -7.67 5.23
N VAL A 222 -11.72 -8.13 4.78
CA VAL A 222 -11.59 -9.21 3.79
C VAL A 222 -10.63 -10.27 4.29
N GLU A 223 -11.10 -11.51 4.48
CA GLU A 223 -10.20 -12.62 4.81
C GLU A 223 -9.52 -13.15 3.54
N THR A 224 -8.20 -13.01 3.47
CA THR A 224 -7.38 -13.47 2.35
C THR A 224 -6.14 -14.20 2.89
N PRO A 225 -6.22 -15.52 3.17
CA PRO A 225 -5.06 -16.29 3.59
C PRO A 225 -3.99 -16.32 2.50
N ASN A 226 -2.74 -16.06 2.88
CA ASN A 226 -1.60 -15.78 2.02
C ASN A 226 -1.79 -14.51 1.15
N GLY A 227 -2.57 -13.55 1.65
CA GLY A 227 -3.04 -12.38 0.90
C GLY A 227 -1.96 -11.35 0.61
N ALA A 228 -0.87 -11.38 1.38
CA ALA A 228 0.29 -10.53 1.12
C ALA A 228 1.29 -11.13 0.13
N HIS A 229 1.14 -12.40 -0.25
CA HIS A 229 2.05 -13.05 -1.19
C HIS A 229 2.15 -12.28 -2.52
N PHE A 230 3.34 -12.09 -3.08
CA PHE A 230 4.63 -12.66 -2.68
C PHE A 230 5.46 -11.81 -1.71
N SER A 231 4.92 -10.72 -1.17
CA SER A 231 5.57 -9.97 -0.08
C SER A 231 5.58 -10.77 1.22
N SER A 232 6.36 -10.35 2.22
CA SER A 232 6.35 -11.01 3.54
C SER A 232 5.07 -10.72 4.33
N CYS A 233 4.70 -11.60 5.25
CA CYS A 233 3.71 -11.31 6.31
C CYS A 233 4.18 -11.96 7.61
N ALA A 234 5.23 -11.39 8.20
CA ALA A 234 5.78 -11.94 9.44
C ALA A 234 4.74 -11.89 10.58
N PRO A 235 4.67 -12.92 11.44
CA PRO A 235 5.45 -14.15 11.43
C PRO A 235 4.80 -15.28 10.61
N ASP A 236 3.59 -15.09 10.07
CA ASP A 236 2.85 -16.13 9.34
C ASP A 236 3.65 -16.69 8.15
N TYR A 237 4.35 -15.82 7.40
CA TYR A 237 5.29 -16.26 6.36
C TYR A 237 6.34 -15.19 6.01
N GLY A 238 7.50 -15.68 5.55
CA GLY A 238 8.53 -14.86 4.94
C GLY A 238 8.17 -14.45 3.51
N ARG A 239 9.01 -13.61 2.91
CA ARG A 239 8.87 -13.26 1.50
C ARG A 239 9.20 -14.46 0.61
N ASP A 240 8.43 -14.66 -0.45
CA ASP A 240 8.71 -15.66 -1.47
C ASP A 240 9.78 -15.12 -2.45
N GLU A 241 11.06 -15.22 -2.06
CA GLU A 241 12.19 -14.71 -2.85
C GLU A 241 12.29 -15.34 -4.25
N PRO A 242 12.12 -16.67 -4.43
CA PRO A 242 12.10 -17.26 -5.76
C PRO A 242 11.01 -16.66 -6.66
N PHE A 243 9.78 -16.53 -6.14
CA PHE A 243 8.68 -15.98 -6.92
C PHE A 243 8.86 -14.48 -7.19
N GLN A 244 9.40 -13.72 -6.24
CA GLN A 244 9.72 -12.31 -6.48
C GLN A 244 10.78 -12.15 -7.58
N LYS A 245 11.79 -13.03 -7.62
CA LYS A 245 12.78 -13.03 -8.70
C LYS A 245 12.15 -13.37 -10.04
N LEU A 246 11.24 -14.35 -10.09
CA LEU A 246 10.46 -14.66 -11.28
C LEU A 246 9.68 -13.43 -11.76
N TYR A 247 8.88 -12.81 -10.89
CA TYR A 247 8.15 -11.58 -11.17
C TYR A 247 9.06 -10.50 -11.75
N ALA A 248 10.19 -10.23 -11.09
CA ALA A 248 11.10 -9.15 -11.48
C ALA A 248 11.83 -9.38 -12.81
N THR A 249 11.93 -10.62 -13.29
CA THR A 249 12.67 -11.00 -14.50
C THR A 249 11.79 -11.43 -15.67
N THR A 250 10.49 -11.63 -15.43
CA THR A 250 9.54 -12.06 -16.46
C THR A 250 8.92 -10.82 -17.15
N PRO A 251 8.88 -10.77 -18.49
CA PRO A 251 8.13 -9.73 -19.20
C PRO A 251 6.67 -9.64 -18.72
N TRP A 252 6.19 -8.43 -18.47
CA TRP A 252 4.86 -8.22 -17.87
C TRP A 252 3.72 -9.00 -18.54
N PRO A 253 3.57 -9.00 -19.88
CA PRO A 253 2.48 -9.75 -20.51
C PRO A 253 2.49 -11.24 -20.17
N GLN A 254 3.68 -11.86 -20.10
CA GLN A 254 3.83 -13.27 -19.77
C GLN A 254 3.54 -13.54 -18.29
N PHE A 255 4.00 -12.65 -17.40
CA PHE A 255 3.70 -12.77 -15.97
C PHE A 255 2.20 -12.63 -15.71
N ALA A 256 1.58 -11.61 -16.31
CA ALA A 256 0.15 -11.36 -16.21
C ALA A 256 -0.63 -12.56 -16.76
N GLU A 257 -0.24 -13.08 -17.93
CA GLU A 257 -0.87 -14.24 -18.57
C GLU A 257 -0.87 -15.48 -17.68
N ARG A 258 0.23 -15.72 -16.98
CA ARG A 258 0.38 -16.92 -16.17
C ARG A 258 -0.28 -16.81 -14.80
N PHE A 259 -0.18 -15.65 -14.15
CA PHE A 259 -0.50 -15.53 -12.71
C PHE A 259 -1.71 -14.65 -12.42
N LEU A 260 -2.12 -13.77 -13.34
CA LEU A 260 -3.17 -12.79 -13.09
C LEU A 260 -4.48 -13.11 -13.83
N HIS A 261 -4.57 -14.28 -14.47
CA HIS A 261 -5.82 -14.80 -15.01
C HIS A 261 -6.64 -15.48 -13.92
N GLY A 262 -7.95 -15.20 -13.88
CA GLY A 262 -8.86 -15.78 -12.90
C GLY A 262 -8.77 -15.11 -11.53
N ASP A 263 -9.36 -15.75 -10.52
CA ASP A 263 -9.49 -15.21 -9.17
C ASP A 263 -8.25 -15.46 -8.28
N GLU A 264 -8.34 -15.08 -7.00
CA GLU A 264 -7.26 -15.29 -6.01
C GLU A 264 -6.94 -16.78 -5.79
N LYS A 265 -7.92 -17.68 -5.96
CA LYS A 265 -7.67 -19.12 -5.87
C LYS A 265 -6.82 -19.59 -7.05
N THR A 266 -7.12 -19.11 -8.25
CA THR A 266 -6.38 -19.40 -9.47
C THR A 266 -4.94 -18.93 -9.37
N TYR A 267 -4.71 -17.70 -8.87
CA TYR A 267 -3.36 -17.19 -8.56
C TYR A 267 -2.58 -18.15 -7.64
N ARG A 268 -3.15 -18.52 -6.50
CA ARG A 268 -2.49 -19.41 -5.53
C ARG A 268 -2.16 -20.78 -6.12
N SER A 269 -3.07 -21.36 -6.91
CA SER A 269 -2.82 -22.62 -7.62
C SER A 269 -1.70 -22.47 -8.65
N ALA A 270 -1.67 -21.39 -9.44
CA ALA A 270 -0.60 -21.15 -10.42
C ALA A 270 0.78 -20.96 -9.77
N VAL A 271 0.83 -20.26 -8.63
CA VAL A 271 2.04 -20.11 -7.80
C VAL A 271 2.52 -21.47 -7.29
N GLN A 272 1.61 -22.30 -6.76
CA GLN A 272 1.95 -23.63 -6.27
C GLN A 272 2.52 -24.52 -7.38
N ILE A 273 1.83 -24.59 -8.52
CA ILE A 273 2.28 -25.36 -9.70
C ILE A 273 3.67 -24.88 -10.13
N TRP A 274 3.89 -23.56 -10.19
CA TRP A 274 5.21 -23.03 -10.55
C TRP A 274 6.30 -23.49 -9.57
N HIS A 275 6.04 -23.46 -8.25
CA HIS A 275 7.01 -23.97 -7.26
C HIS A 275 7.28 -25.47 -7.41
N GLU A 276 6.27 -26.26 -7.78
CA GLU A 276 6.44 -27.69 -8.08
C GLU A 276 7.31 -27.90 -9.34
N GLU A 277 7.18 -27.05 -10.36
CA GLU A 277 8.03 -27.07 -11.57
C GLU A 277 9.50 -26.67 -11.31
N GLN A 278 9.78 -25.94 -10.22
CA GLN A 278 11.15 -25.53 -9.86
C GLN A 278 11.90 -26.58 -9.01
N ARG A 279 11.24 -27.66 -8.59
CA ARG A 279 11.82 -28.75 -7.80
C ARG A 279 12.45 -29.81 -8.70
#